data_AF-A0A8I0KHM3-F1
#
_entry.id   AF-A0A8I0KHM3-F1
#
_cell.length_a   1.000
_cell.length_b   1.000
_cell.length_c   1.000
_cell.angle_alpha   90.00
_cell.angle_beta   90.00
_cell.angle_gamma   90.00
#
_symmetry.space_group_name_H-M   'P 1'
#
loop_
_entity.id
_entity.type
_entity.pdbx_description
1 polymer ?
#
loop_
_entity_poly.entity_id
_entity_poly.type
_entity_poly.pdbx_seq_one_letter_code
_entity_poly.pdbx_strand_id
1 'polypeptide(L)'
;MSRRVNLPGADELFRPTAPSGPRSEETPAVPPSGSGRVKHDEKMTVYLTSDELLAIEQARLELRSVLGRKVDRGRLVRAAIAGALADLETRGADSELARRLGEE
;
A
#
# COMPACT_ATOMS: atom_id res chain seq x y z
N MET A 1 -25.57 -15.39 -47.98
CA MET A 1 -26.07 -16.07 -46.76
C MET A 1 -25.10 -15.77 -45.62
N SER A 2 -25.28 -14.67 -44.90
CA SER A 2 -24.37 -14.26 -43.82
C SER A 2 -24.71 -15.01 -42.54
N ARG A 3 -23.88 -16.00 -42.18
CA ARG A 3 -24.04 -16.80 -40.96
C ARG A 3 -23.59 -15.94 -39.78
N ARG A 4 -24.54 -15.48 -38.96
CA ARG A 4 -24.21 -14.82 -37.69
C ARG A 4 -23.62 -15.86 -36.75
N VAL A 5 -22.37 -15.67 -36.38
CA VAL A 5 -21.69 -16.48 -35.37
C VAL A 5 -22.10 -15.92 -34.01
N ASN A 6 -22.65 -16.76 -33.13
CA ASN A 6 -22.91 -16.39 -31.75
C ASN A 6 -21.58 -16.39 -30.99
N LEU A 7 -21.19 -15.22 -30.46
CA LEU A 7 -20.08 -15.13 -29.52
C LEU A 7 -20.57 -15.51 -28.11
N PRO A 8 -19.77 -16.24 -27.32
CA PRO A 8 -20.08 -16.51 -25.92
C PRO A 8 -20.20 -15.20 -25.14
N GLY A 9 -21.16 -15.15 -24.21
CA GLY A 9 -21.36 -14.00 -23.34
C GLY A 9 -20.23 -13.83 -22.33
N ALA A 10 -20.10 -12.65 -21.73
CA ALA A 10 -19.08 -12.37 -20.72
C ALA A 10 -19.13 -13.36 -19.54
N ASP A 11 -20.32 -13.81 -19.16
CA ASP A 11 -20.52 -14.79 -18.08
C ASP A 11 -19.86 -16.16 -18.39
N GLU A 12 -19.72 -16.52 -19.66
CA GLU A 12 -19.03 -17.76 -20.06
C GLU A 12 -17.51 -17.59 -20.06
N LEU A 13 -17.01 -16.38 -20.34
CA LEU A 13 -15.58 -16.07 -20.32
C LEU A 13 -14.99 -16.04 -18.90
N PHE A 14 -15.80 -15.65 -17.91
CA PHE A 14 -15.37 -15.57 -16.52
C PHE A 14 -15.86 -16.73 -15.66
N ARG A 15 -16.42 -17.79 -16.27
CA ARG A 15 -16.83 -18.98 -15.54
C ARG A 15 -15.59 -19.65 -14.92
N PRO A 16 -15.55 -19.82 -13.59
CA PRO A 16 -14.47 -20.56 -12.94
C PRO A 16 -14.45 -22.01 -13.46
N THR A 17 -13.35 -22.41 -14.09
CA THR A 17 -13.15 -23.79 -14.55
C THR A 17 -12.76 -24.66 -13.35
N ALA A 18 -13.74 -24.93 -12.46
CA ALA A 18 -13.56 -25.92 -11.41
C ALA A 18 -14.07 -27.28 -11.90
N PRO A 19 -13.29 -28.37 -11.77
CA PRO A 19 -13.79 -29.71 -12.03
C PRO A 19 -14.90 -30.02 -11.02
N SER A 20 -16.03 -30.55 -11.51
CA SER A 20 -17.14 -31.01 -10.70
C SER A 20 -16.72 -32.27 -9.92
N GLY A 21 -16.14 -32.05 -8.74
CA GLY A 21 -15.90 -33.05 -7.70
C GLY A 21 -16.89 -32.90 -6.53
N PRO A 22 -17.08 -33.95 -5.70
CA PRO A 22 -18.07 -33.93 -4.64
C PRO A 22 -17.76 -32.84 -3.61
N ARG A 23 -18.84 -32.20 -3.15
CA ARG A 23 -18.89 -31.08 -2.20
C ARG A 23 -18.22 -31.46 -0.88
N SER A 24 -16.94 -31.14 -0.75
CA SER A 24 -16.23 -31.15 0.52
C SER A 24 -16.58 -29.90 1.32
N GLU A 25 -16.83 -30.12 2.60
CA GLU A 25 -17.35 -29.19 3.59
C GLU A 25 -16.61 -27.85 3.64
N GLU A 26 -17.39 -26.77 3.68
CA GLU A 26 -16.95 -25.40 3.89
C GLU A 26 -16.22 -25.27 5.24
N THR A 27 -14.89 -25.28 5.21
CA THR A 27 -14.13 -24.51 6.20
C THR A 27 -14.44 -23.03 5.96
N PRO A 28 -14.94 -22.27 6.96
CA PRO A 28 -15.16 -20.85 6.80
C PRO A 28 -13.81 -20.17 6.57
N ALA A 29 -13.59 -19.71 5.34
CA ALA A 29 -12.46 -18.87 5.01
C ALA A 29 -12.59 -17.58 5.82
N VAL A 30 -11.80 -17.46 6.88
CA VAL A 30 -11.66 -16.21 7.63
C VAL A 30 -11.23 -15.15 6.61
N PRO A 31 -12.03 -14.11 6.36
CA PRO A 31 -11.64 -13.07 5.43
C PRO A 31 -10.34 -12.46 5.97
N PRO A 32 -9.28 -12.29 5.15
CA PRO A 32 -8.06 -11.65 5.61
C PRO A 32 -8.46 -10.29 6.16
N SER A 33 -8.31 -10.09 7.47
CA SER A 33 -8.64 -8.84 8.14
C SER A 33 -7.88 -7.74 7.41
N GLY A 34 -8.60 -6.97 6.59
CA GLY A 34 -8.02 -5.88 5.83
C GLY A 34 -7.40 -4.93 6.84
N SER A 35 -6.06 -4.84 6.82
CA SER A 35 -5.28 -3.89 7.62
C SER A 35 -6.03 -2.56 7.61
N GLY A 36 -6.54 -2.16 8.79
CA GLY A 36 -7.44 -1.02 8.95
C GLY A 36 -6.99 0.17 8.12
N ARG A 37 -7.68 0.41 7.01
CA ARG A 37 -7.44 1.58 6.18
C ARG A 37 -8.03 2.77 6.91
N VAL A 38 -7.16 3.51 7.58
CA VAL A 38 -7.52 4.80 8.20
C VAL A 38 -7.86 5.77 7.07
N LYS A 39 -9.05 6.38 7.13
CA LYS A 39 -9.44 7.46 6.22
C LYS A 39 -8.70 8.73 6.65
N HIS A 40 -8.06 9.40 5.68
CA HIS A 40 -7.46 10.72 5.86
C HIS A 40 -8.25 11.69 4.98
N ASP A 41 -8.73 12.78 5.56
CA ASP A 41 -9.58 13.74 4.84
C ASP A 41 -8.74 14.81 4.09
N GLU A 42 -7.49 15.02 4.51
CA GLU A 42 -6.54 15.94 3.89
C GLU A 42 -5.47 15.22 3.08
N LYS A 43 -5.02 15.85 1.98
CA LYS A 43 -4.00 15.30 1.07
C LYS A 43 -2.88 16.31 0.82
N MET A 44 -1.66 15.90 1.11
CA MET A 44 -0.43 16.56 0.66
C MET A 44 0.12 15.85 -0.59
N THR A 45 0.62 16.60 -1.57
CA THR A 45 1.29 16.05 -2.77
C THR A 45 2.68 16.66 -2.85
N VAL A 46 3.69 15.84 -3.10
CA VAL A 46 5.10 16.24 -3.13
C VAL A 46 5.75 15.66 -4.38
N TYR A 47 6.63 16.44 -5.01
CA TYR A 47 7.47 15.96 -6.10
C TYR A 47 8.76 15.38 -5.53
N LEU A 48 9.18 14.25 -6.08
CA LEU A 48 10.38 13.53 -5.67
C LEU A 48 11.21 13.25 -6.92
N THR A 49 12.52 13.26 -6.77
CA THR A 49 13.43 12.71 -7.77
C THR A 49 13.26 11.18 -7.88
N SER A 50 13.77 10.61 -8.96
CA SER A 50 13.77 9.16 -9.16
C SER A 50 14.52 8.42 -8.05
N ASP A 51 15.64 9.00 -7.58
CA ASP A 51 16.50 8.39 -6.55
C ASP A 51 15.82 8.41 -5.18
N GLU A 52 15.15 9.49 -4.82
CA GLU A 52 14.36 9.56 -3.58
C GLU A 52 13.19 8.57 -3.58
N LEU A 53 12.48 8.46 -4.71
CA LEU A 53 11.39 7.49 -4.84
C LEU A 53 11.92 6.06 -4.72
N LEU A 54 13.07 5.75 -5.33
CA LEU A 54 13.72 4.45 -5.22
C LEU A 54 14.11 4.13 -3.77
N ALA A 55 14.70 5.09 -3.06
CA ALA A 55 15.07 4.95 -1.66
C ALA A 55 13.84 4.64 -0.78
N ILE A 56 12.70 5.31 -1.03
CA ILE A 56 11.44 5.01 -0.33
C ILE A 56 10.97 3.58 -0.61
N GLU A 57 11.04 3.09 -1.85
CA GLU A 57 10.62 1.73 -2.17
C GLU A 57 11.52 0.67 -1.55
N GLN A 58 12.83 0.90 -1.52
CA GLN A 58 13.77 0.01 -0.83
C GLN A 58 13.47 -0.05 0.67
N ALA A 59 13.30 1.10 1.33
CA ALA A 59 12.93 1.16 2.74
C ALA A 59 11.61 0.44 3.04
N ARG A 60 10.63 0.50 2.13
CA ARG A 60 9.37 -0.25 2.28
C ARG A 60 9.56 -1.76 2.27
N LEU A 61 10.45 -2.27 1.42
CA LEU A 61 10.75 -3.70 1.34
C LEU A 61 11.48 -4.18 2.59
N GLU A 62 12.44 -3.39 3.08
CA GLU A 62 13.16 -3.65 4.32
C GLU A 62 12.22 -3.65 5.53
N LEU A 63 11.37 -2.62 5.68
CA LEU A 63 10.41 -2.57 6.77
C LEU A 63 9.41 -3.73 6.71
N ARG A 64 9.07 -4.24 5.51
CA ARG A 64 8.23 -5.42 5.38
C ARG A 64 8.94 -6.68 5.89
N SER A 65 10.23 -6.84 5.64
CA SER A 65 10.99 -8.00 6.12
C SER A 65 11.08 -7.99 7.65
N VAL A 66 11.30 -6.82 8.25
CA VAL A 66 11.40 -6.65 9.70
C VAL A 66 10.04 -6.77 10.41
N LEU A 67 9.00 -6.13 9.89
CA LEU A 67 7.71 -6.01 10.59
C LEU A 67 6.73 -7.14 10.25
N GLY A 68 7.05 -8.01 9.28
CA GLY A 68 6.16 -9.09 8.83
C GLY A 68 4.85 -8.61 8.20
N ARG A 69 4.70 -7.32 7.92
CA ARG A 69 3.47 -6.69 7.42
C ARG A 69 3.77 -5.71 6.29
N LYS A 70 2.81 -5.57 5.36
CA LYS A 70 2.93 -4.61 4.26
C LYS A 70 2.87 -3.19 4.80
N VAL A 71 3.84 -2.36 4.39
CA VAL A 71 3.86 -0.92 4.62
C VAL A 71 3.62 -0.23 3.27
N ASP A 72 2.60 0.62 3.19
CA ASP A 72 2.39 1.50 2.04
C ASP A 72 3.18 2.81 2.17
N ARG A 73 3.32 3.54 1.06
CA ARG A 73 4.07 4.81 1.00
C ARG A 73 3.51 5.84 1.98
N GLY A 74 2.18 5.98 2.03
CA GLY A 74 1.53 6.98 2.89
C GLY A 74 1.76 6.69 4.36
N ARG A 75 1.71 5.41 4.77
CA ARG A 75 2.04 5.00 6.14
C ARG A 75 3.50 5.27 6.49
N LEU A 76 4.43 4.98 5.58
CA LEU A 76 5.85 5.27 5.79
C LEU A 76 6.09 6.77 5.96
N VAL A 77 5.59 7.59 5.03
CA VAL A 77 5.78 9.05 5.05
C VAL A 77 5.15 9.66 6.30
N ARG A 78 3.93 9.27 6.68
CA ARG A 78 3.30 9.76 7.91
C ARG A 78 4.09 9.40 9.17
N ALA A 79 4.63 8.19 9.25
CA ALA A 79 5.45 7.79 10.39
C ALA A 79 6.76 8.59 10.48
N ALA A 80 7.40 8.84 9.33
CA ALA A 80 8.60 9.68 9.26
C ALA A 80 8.31 11.13 9.67
N ILE A 81 7.21 11.72 9.16
CA ILE A 81 6.77 13.08 9.54
C ILE A 81 6.48 13.14 11.05
N ALA A 82 5.73 12.18 11.60
CA ALA A 82 5.43 12.14 13.03
C ALA A 82 6.71 12.07 13.87
N GLY A 83 7.70 11.28 13.47
CA GLY A 83 9.00 11.23 14.12
C GLY A 83 9.75 12.55 14.07
N ALA A 84 9.78 13.22 12.90
CA ALA A 84 10.43 14.51 12.73
C ALA A 84 9.74 15.63 13.54
N LEU A 85 8.40 15.60 13.63
CA LEU A 85 7.63 16.55 14.43
C LEU A 85 7.84 16.36 15.93
N ALA A 86 7.85 15.11 16.41
CA ALA A 86 8.15 14.81 17.81
C ALA A 86 9.58 15.24 18.19
N ASP A 87 10.52 15.08 17.26
CA ASP A 87 11.89 15.54 17.42
C ASP A 87 11.98 17.06 17.55
N LEU A 88 11.31 17.78 16.66
CA LEU A 88 11.21 19.23 16.68
C LEU A 88 10.53 19.73 17.96
N GLU A 89 9.47 19.08 18.42
CA GLU A 89 8.79 19.44 19.67
C GLU A 89 9.71 19.28 20.89
N THR A 90 10.53 18.22 20.90
CA THR A 90 11.43 17.92 22.02
C THR A 90 12.68 18.80 22.03
N ARG A 91 13.29 19.04 20.85
CA ARG A 91 14.61 19.68 20.71
C ARG A 91 14.58 21.09 20.11
N GLY A 92 13.45 21.53 19.56
CA GLY A 92 13.33 22.83 18.91
C GLY A 92 14.36 23.04 17.80
N ALA A 93 15.10 24.14 17.88
CA ALA A 93 16.11 24.54 16.89
C ALA A 93 17.27 23.54 16.76
N ASP A 94 17.50 22.69 17.75
CA ASP A 94 18.55 21.67 17.72
C ASP A 94 18.11 20.34 17.07
N SER A 95 16.84 20.24 16.66
CA SER A 95 16.30 19.06 15.98
C SER A 95 17.01 18.77 14.65
N GLU A 96 16.98 17.52 14.22
CA GLU A 96 17.53 17.13 12.91
C GLU A 96 16.83 17.88 11.77
N LEU A 97 15.51 18.06 11.88
CA LEU A 97 14.72 18.77 10.89
C LEU A 97 15.14 20.24 10.77
N ALA A 98 15.31 20.93 11.90
CA ALA A 98 15.72 22.34 11.91
C ALA A 98 17.13 22.53 11.34
N ARG A 99 18.07 21.63 11.66
CA ARG A 99 19.45 21.68 11.11
C ARG A 99 19.46 21.50 9.60
N ARG A 100 18.76 20.50 9.06
CA ARG A 100 18.70 20.26 7.61
C ARG A 100 18.13 21.44 6.83
N LEU A 101 17.06 22.05 7.34
CA LEU A 101 16.41 23.20 6.70
C LEU A 101 17.16 24.52 6.90
N GLY A 102 18.13 24.58 7.80
CA GLY A 102 18.98 25.75 8.02
C GLY A 102 20.31 25.71 7.25
N GLU A 103 20.68 24.55 6.71
CA GLU A 103 21.89 24.35 5.89
C GLU A 103 21.62 24.52 4.37
N GLU A 104 20.35 24.60 3.96
CA GLU A 104 19.91 25.04 2.62
C GLU A 104 19.78 26.56 2.52
#